data_AF-A0A7S4BEI0-F1
#
_entry.id   AF-A0A7S4BEI0-F1
#
_cell.length_a   1.000
_cell.length_b   1.000
_cell.length_c   1.000
_cell.angle_alpha   90.00
_cell.angle_beta   90.00
_cell.angle_gamma   90.00
#
_symmetry.space_group_name_H-M   'P 1'
#
loop_
_entity.id
_entity.type
_entity.pdbx_description
1 polymer ?
#
loop_
_entity_poly.entity_id
_entity_poly.type
_entity_poly.pdbx_seq_one_letter_code
_entity_poly.pdbx_strand_id
1 'polypeptide(L)'
;MCVRSLELRCEMINLRADSMAKHLVNGMYNALQAMARAATAPSSSARDVLLRAGLCMHMAAAGVAQVPTLLKSQLSPHGLGGAALGFDGAAMTREMGRARDALMQSFVEMQAQKLSRLVSERVSSTNWLVCPAPRAVTGLVQLVVSELRQMQTLAAQLFPAEPVRALLPQGPFPAASSVMQLVQQRTRQSNSSSSAITKDLQRMFTRKISFGASEGKATLAGMLTHVTKLALKTMLEEVRVATFGCAGFQQVQVDCSMLRWVLAPTSNDEEAVLALLDEIFISCQDRCLDCVPMEQPVVEALCESERQRLLLSLA
;
A
#
# COMPACT_ATOMS: atom_id res chain seq x y z
N MET A 1 44.29 50.39 -33.56
CA MET A 1 44.49 49.80 -32.21
C MET A 1 43.25 49.90 -31.31
N CYS A 2 42.47 50.99 -31.33
CA CYS A 2 41.24 51.11 -30.51
C CYS A 2 40.17 50.05 -30.78
N VAL A 3 39.86 49.72 -32.04
CA VAL A 3 38.78 48.76 -32.38
C VAL A 3 39.06 47.37 -31.82
N ARG A 4 40.29 46.86 -32.02
CA ARG A 4 40.73 45.56 -31.49
C ARG A 4 40.71 45.48 -29.96
N SER A 5 41.00 46.60 -29.27
CA SER A 5 40.94 46.67 -27.81
C SER A 5 39.50 46.70 -27.27
N LEU A 6 38.58 47.33 -28.02
CA LEU A 6 37.14 47.32 -27.71
C LEU A 6 36.52 45.94 -27.96
N GLU A 7 36.88 45.28 -29.06
CA GLU A 7 36.46 43.89 -29.36
C GLU A 7 36.89 42.92 -28.26
N LEU A 8 38.15 42.98 -27.83
CA LEU A 8 38.67 42.15 -26.73
C LEU A 8 37.95 42.42 -25.40
N ARG A 9 37.61 43.68 -25.10
CA ARG A 9 36.84 44.03 -23.89
C ARG A 9 35.41 43.53 -23.97
N CYS A 10 34.76 43.62 -25.12
CA CYS A 10 33.43 43.08 -25.36
C CYS A 10 33.40 41.54 -25.25
N GLU A 11 34.40 40.84 -25.80
CA GLU A 11 34.56 39.39 -25.63
C GLU A 11 34.71 38.99 -24.15
N MET A 12 35.54 39.73 -23.39
CA MET A 12 35.74 39.48 -21.97
C MET A 12 34.46 39.70 -21.13
N ILE A 13 33.65 40.71 -21.49
CA ILE A 13 32.35 40.97 -20.84
C ILE A 13 31.36 39.86 -21.18
N ASN A 14 31.30 39.43 -22.45
CA ASN A 14 30.44 38.33 -22.89
C ASN A 14 30.80 37.00 -22.20
N LEU A 15 32.10 36.71 -22.05
CA LEU A 15 32.57 35.52 -21.32
C LEU A 15 32.17 35.53 -19.84
N ARG A 16 32.24 36.70 -19.18
CA ARG A 16 31.77 36.86 -17.80
C ARG A 16 30.25 36.70 -17.70
N ALA A 17 29.50 37.28 -18.62
CA ALA A 17 28.05 37.16 -18.66
C ALA A 17 27.60 35.70 -18.88
N ASP A 18 28.27 34.95 -19.76
CA ASP A 18 28.01 33.52 -20.00
C ASP A 18 28.38 32.66 -18.77
N SER A 19 29.48 32.97 -18.09
CA SER A 19 29.86 32.32 -16.83
C SER A 19 28.82 32.55 -15.71
N MET A 20 28.32 33.79 -15.59
CA MET A 20 27.26 34.12 -14.64
C MET A 20 25.94 33.42 -14.97
N ALA A 21 25.58 33.33 -16.26
CA ALA A 21 24.38 32.61 -16.70
C ALA A 21 24.48 31.11 -16.38
N LYS A 22 25.64 30.47 -16.61
CA LYS A 22 25.89 29.09 -16.20
C LYS A 22 25.78 28.89 -14.69
N HIS A 23 26.31 29.82 -13.90
CA HIS A 23 26.19 29.78 -12.44
C HIS A 23 24.72 29.88 -11.99
N LEU A 24 23.91 30.74 -12.62
CA LEU A 24 22.48 30.85 -12.35
C LEU A 24 21.74 29.53 -12.64
N VAL A 25 22.00 28.93 -13.80
CA VAL A 25 21.41 27.64 -14.21
C VAL A 25 21.77 26.54 -13.21
N ASN A 26 23.05 26.47 -12.80
CA ASN A 26 23.51 25.52 -11.79
C ASN A 26 22.90 25.80 -10.41
N GLY A 27 22.74 27.07 -10.03
CA GLY A 27 22.07 27.49 -8.81
C GLY A 27 20.60 27.04 -8.76
N MET A 28 19.87 27.20 -9.86
CA MET A 28 18.49 26.70 -9.98
C MET A 28 18.42 25.17 -9.91
N TYR A 29 19.33 24.47 -10.59
CA TYR A 29 19.42 23.01 -10.50
C TYR A 29 19.66 22.54 -9.06
N ASN A 30 20.62 23.16 -8.36
CA ASN A 30 20.93 22.85 -6.97
C ASN A 30 19.76 23.16 -6.03
N ALA A 31 19.03 24.25 -6.25
CA ALA A 31 17.85 24.59 -5.46
C ALA A 31 16.73 23.55 -5.64
N LEU A 32 16.45 23.13 -6.88
CA LEU A 32 15.48 22.07 -7.16
C LEU A 32 15.90 20.72 -6.54
N GLN A 33 17.19 20.41 -6.59
CA GLN A 33 17.71 19.20 -5.95
C GLN A 33 17.59 19.27 -4.43
N ALA A 34 17.88 20.43 -3.82
CA ALA A 34 17.69 20.66 -2.39
C ALA A 34 16.21 20.53 -2.00
N MET A 35 15.29 21.05 -2.80
CA MET A 35 13.85 20.87 -2.60
C MET A 35 13.43 19.40 -2.66
N ALA A 36 13.91 18.63 -3.64
CA ALA A 36 13.61 17.20 -3.75
C ALA A 36 14.09 16.42 -2.52
N ARG A 37 15.30 16.73 -2.03
CA ARG A 37 15.84 16.13 -0.79
C ARG A 37 15.06 16.55 0.45
N ALA A 38 14.74 17.83 0.59
CA ALA A 38 13.95 18.35 1.70
C ALA A 38 12.53 17.75 1.72
N ALA A 39 11.95 17.46 0.55
CA ALA A 39 10.64 16.82 0.46
C ALA A 39 10.66 15.44 1.15
N THR A 40 11.72 14.65 0.95
CA THR A 40 11.92 13.31 1.56
C THR A 40 12.24 13.33 3.06
N ALA A 41 12.31 14.50 3.69
CA ALA A 41 12.52 14.58 5.14
C ALA A 41 11.38 13.87 5.91
N PRO A 42 11.70 13.18 7.02
CA PRO A 42 10.72 12.43 7.79
C PRO A 42 9.59 13.33 8.27
N SER A 43 8.36 12.84 8.19
CA SER A 43 7.15 13.53 8.64
C SER A 43 6.29 12.57 9.44
N SER A 44 5.61 13.09 10.47
CA SER A 44 4.65 12.34 11.28
C SER A 44 3.25 12.26 10.64
N SER A 45 2.97 13.11 9.64
CA SER A 45 1.68 13.20 8.97
C SER A 45 1.71 12.45 7.63
N ALA A 46 0.92 11.39 7.51
CA ALA A 46 0.78 10.64 6.26
C ALA A 46 0.21 11.49 5.11
N ARG A 47 -0.67 12.44 5.43
CA ARG A 47 -1.21 13.38 4.44
C ARG A 47 -0.13 14.29 3.87
N ASP A 48 0.79 14.76 4.70
CA ASP A 48 1.87 15.66 4.27
C ASP A 48 2.87 14.93 3.37
N VAL A 49 3.23 13.69 3.72
CA VAL A 49 4.08 12.83 2.88
C VAL A 49 3.44 12.61 1.52
N LEU A 50 2.13 12.33 1.50
CA LEU A 50 1.39 12.14 0.27
C LEU A 50 1.36 13.42 -0.57
N LEU A 51 1.06 14.58 0.02
CA LEU A 51 1.08 15.87 -0.69
C LEU A 51 2.45 16.17 -1.31
N ARG A 52 3.54 15.91 -0.58
CA ARG A 52 4.91 16.07 -1.10
C ARG A 52 5.18 15.10 -2.26
N ALA A 53 4.72 13.85 -2.17
CA ALA A 53 4.84 12.89 -3.26
C ALA A 53 4.11 13.36 -4.53
N GLY A 54 2.90 13.92 -4.36
CA GLY A 54 2.12 14.54 -5.43
C GLY A 54 2.85 15.70 -6.10
N LEU A 55 3.46 16.58 -5.30
CA LEU A 55 4.27 17.69 -5.82
C LEU A 55 5.46 17.16 -6.64
N CYS A 56 6.23 16.21 -6.10
CA CYS A 56 7.35 15.59 -6.82
C CYS A 56 6.90 14.92 -8.13
N MET A 57 5.73 14.29 -8.13
CA MET A 57 5.14 13.70 -9.33
C MET A 57 4.78 14.75 -10.39
N HIS A 58 4.13 15.85 -9.99
CA HIS A 58 3.79 16.94 -10.90
C HIS A 58 5.05 17.63 -11.45
N MET A 59 6.05 17.84 -10.60
CA MET A 59 7.35 18.38 -10.99
C MET A 59 8.02 17.47 -12.02
N ALA A 60 8.06 16.16 -11.80
CA ALA A 60 8.64 15.20 -12.75
C ALA A 60 7.87 15.14 -14.08
N ALA A 61 6.54 15.26 -14.05
CA ALA A 61 5.70 15.13 -15.24
C ALA A 61 5.71 16.37 -16.15
N ALA A 62 5.66 17.57 -15.57
CA ALA A 62 5.52 18.81 -16.31
C ALA A 62 6.44 19.94 -15.82
N GLY A 63 6.64 20.05 -14.50
CA GLY A 63 7.36 21.19 -13.92
C GLY A 63 8.80 21.33 -14.40
N VAL A 64 9.57 20.23 -14.41
CA VAL A 64 10.98 20.23 -14.82
C VAL A 64 11.16 20.62 -16.29
N ALA A 65 10.24 20.20 -17.17
CA ALA A 65 10.28 20.54 -18.59
C ALA A 65 10.04 22.03 -18.87
N GLN A 66 9.37 22.75 -17.97
CA GLN A 66 9.13 24.19 -18.10
C GLN A 66 10.35 25.02 -17.71
N VAL A 67 11.25 24.49 -16.86
CA VAL A 67 12.41 25.22 -16.33
C VAL A 67 13.35 25.73 -17.44
N PRO A 68 13.80 24.90 -18.41
CA PRO A 68 14.63 25.39 -19.52
C PRO A 68 13.94 26.45 -20.38
N THR A 69 12.63 26.32 -20.61
CA THR A 69 11.85 27.28 -21.40
C THR A 69 11.78 28.64 -20.70
N LEU A 70 11.54 28.64 -19.38
CA LEU A 70 11.54 29.85 -18.57
C LEU A 70 12.93 30.47 -18.47
N LEU A 71 13.97 29.66 -18.26
CA LEU A 71 15.37 30.13 -18.28
C LEU A 71 15.70 30.78 -19.63
N LYS A 72 15.32 30.14 -20.74
CA LYS A 72 15.54 30.67 -22.08
C LYS A 72 14.81 31.99 -22.28
N SER A 73 13.55 32.12 -21.88
CA SER A 73 12.80 33.37 -22.05
C SER A 73 13.40 34.54 -21.26
N GLN A 74 13.90 34.29 -20.05
CA GLN A 74 14.55 35.31 -19.21
C GLN A 74 15.95 35.71 -19.69
N LEU A 75 16.71 34.75 -20.25
CA LEU A 75 18.10 34.97 -20.67
C LEU A 75 18.23 35.45 -22.13
N SER A 76 17.24 35.18 -23.00
CA SER A 76 17.28 35.57 -24.42
C SER A 76 17.39 37.08 -24.67
N PRO A 77 16.71 37.98 -23.92
CA PRO A 77 16.85 39.43 -24.08
C PRO A 77 18.29 39.94 -23.86
N HIS A 78 19.12 39.15 -23.17
CA HIS A 78 20.51 39.49 -22.84
C HIS A 78 21.52 38.76 -23.74
N GLY A 79 21.07 38.04 -24.77
CA GLY A 79 21.94 37.21 -25.62
C GLY A 79 22.46 35.94 -24.95
N LEU A 80 21.98 35.60 -23.74
CA LEU A 80 22.46 34.49 -22.91
C LEU A 80 21.56 33.25 -22.97
N GLY A 81 20.62 33.20 -23.92
CA GLY A 81 19.65 32.12 -24.05
C GLY A 81 20.26 30.72 -24.22
N GLY A 82 21.51 30.64 -24.72
CA GLY A 82 22.25 29.39 -24.85
C GLY A 82 22.60 28.73 -23.51
N ALA A 83 22.74 29.48 -22.43
CA ALA A 83 23.04 28.93 -21.10
C ALA A 83 21.93 28.00 -20.58
N ALA A 84 20.68 28.20 -21.01
CA ALA A 84 19.55 27.32 -20.66
C ALA A 84 19.73 25.87 -21.16
N LEU A 85 20.56 25.64 -22.18
CA LEU A 85 20.91 24.29 -22.66
C LEU A 85 21.74 23.49 -21.65
N GLY A 86 22.39 24.17 -20.70
CA GLY A 86 23.16 23.53 -19.64
C GLY A 86 22.31 22.89 -18.53
N PHE A 87 20.98 23.06 -18.56
CA PHE A 87 20.09 22.43 -17.59
C PHE A 87 19.77 20.99 -17.99
N ASP A 88 20.24 20.02 -17.21
CA ASP A 88 19.90 18.60 -17.40
C ASP A 88 18.50 18.30 -16.84
N GLY A 89 17.48 18.58 -17.65
CA GLY A 89 16.09 18.28 -17.32
C GLY A 89 15.84 16.78 -17.11
N ALA A 90 16.54 15.91 -17.83
CA ALA A 90 16.36 14.47 -17.70
C ALA A 90 16.86 13.96 -16.34
N ALA A 91 18.01 14.43 -15.87
CA ALA A 91 18.50 14.14 -14.53
C ALA A 91 17.57 14.67 -13.45
N MET A 92 17.11 15.92 -13.57
CA MET A 92 16.20 16.49 -12.58
C MET A 92 14.86 15.77 -12.52
N THR A 93 14.29 15.36 -13.66
CA THR A 93 13.08 14.53 -13.70
C THR A 93 13.29 13.18 -13.00
N ARG A 94 14.46 12.54 -13.17
CA ARG A 94 14.80 11.30 -12.44
C ARG A 94 14.91 11.54 -10.93
N GLU A 95 15.53 12.64 -10.50
CA GLU A 95 15.65 12.99 -9.08
C GLU A 95 14.27 13.22 -8.44
N MET A 96 13.38 13.96 -9.12
CA MET A 96 12.00 14.17 -8.67
C MET A 96 11.21 12.85 -8.63
N GLY A 97 11.44 11.95 -9.61
CA GLY A 97 10.86 10.61 -9.62
C GLY A 97 11.31 9.76 -8.44
N ARG A 98 12.61 9.76 -8.11
CA ARG A 98 13.15 9.06 -6.93
C ARG A 98 12.57 9.60 -5.63
N ALA A 99 12.49 10.93 -5.48
CA ALA A 99 11.90 11.56 -4.31
C ALA A 99 10.41 11.18 -4.14
N ARG A 100 9.65 11.19 -5.25
CA ARG A 100 8.27 10.68 -5.27
C ARG A 100 8.19 9.25 -4.77
N ASP A 101 9.00 8.33 -5.33
CA ASP A 101 8.93 6.91 -4.98
C ASP A 101 9.30 6.65 -3.52
N ALA A 102 10.32 7.34 -3.00
CA ALA A 102 10.69 7.27 -1.59
C ALA A 102 9.55 7.76 -0.66
N LEU A 103 8.89 8.85 -1.02
CA LEU A 103 7.74 9.38 -0.27
C LEU A 103 6.54 8.44 -0.31
N MET A 104 6.25 7.83 -1.47
CA MET A 104 5.19 6.83 -1.59
C MET A 104 5.46 5.60 -0.74
N GLN A 105 6.70 5.11 -0.74
CA GLN A 105 7.11 3.99 0.12
C GLN A 105 6.93 4.35 1.60
N SER A 106 7.40 5.53 2.02
CA SER A 106 7.21 6.02 3.40
C SER A 106 5.72 6.12 3.77
N PHE A 107 4.87 6.59 2.86
CA PHE A 107 3.42 6.63 3.08
C PHE A 107 2.84 5.23 3.30
N VAL A 108 3.18 4.27 2.44
CA VAL A 108 2.74 2.87 2.57
C VAL A 108 3.17 2.28 3.90
N GLU A 109 4.42 2.50 4.31
CA GLU A 109 4.95 2.02 5.59
C GLU A 109 4.20 2.61 6.79
N MET A 110 3.91 3.92 6.77
CA MET A 110 3.13 4.56 7.83
C MET A 110 1.71 3.98 7.93
N GLN A 111 1.03 3.77 6.80
CA GLN A 111 -0.31 3.19 6.77
C GLN A 111 -0.30 1.73 7.23
N ALA A 112 0.68 0.95 6.77
CA ALA A 112 0.87 -0.44 7.19
C ALA A 112 1.13 -0.55 8.68
N GLN A 113 2.00 0.29 9.24
CA GLN A 113 2.28 0.32 10.68
C GLN A 113 1.05 0.72 11.48
N LYS A 114 0.32 1.75 11.06
CA LYS A 114 -0.93 2.19 11.71
C LYS A 114 -1.93 1.05 11.77
N LEU A 115 -2.24 0.44 10.61
CA LEU A 115 -3.23 -0.63 10.54
C LEU A 115 -2.77 -1.88 11.31
N SER A 116 -1.50 -2.25 11.22
CA SER A 116 -0.95 -3.41 11.94
C SER A 116 -1.06 -3.24 13.45
N ARG A 117 -0.78 -2.04 13.99
CA ARG A 117 -0.97 -1.75 15.43
C ARG A 117 -2.44 -1.88 15.84
N LEU A 118 -3.35 -1.31 15.07
CA LEU A 118 -4.78 -1.40 15.35
C LEU A 118 -5.28 -2.86 15.30
N VAL A 119 -4.83 -3.64 14.32
CA VAL A 119 -5.14 -5.07 14.22
C VAL A 119 -4.59 -5.82 15.43
N SER A 120 -3.32 -5.60 15.78
CA SER A 120 -2.68 -6.20 16.95
C SER A 120 -3.46 -5.90 18.22
N GLU A 121 -3.67 -4.62 18.54
CA GLU A 121 -4.41 -4.17 19.72
C GLU A 121 -5.80 -4.82 19.83
N ARG A 122 -6.52 -4.95 18.70
CA ARG A 122 -7.87 -5.54 18.68
C ARG A 122 -7.85 -7.05 18.88
N VAL A 123 -6.90 -7.75 18.28
CA VAL A 123 -6.81 -9.21 18.42
C VAL A 123 -6.31 -9.58 19.82
N SER A 124 -5.27 -8.91 20.34
CA SER A 124 -4.70 -9.23 21.65
C SER A 124 -5.62 -8.84 22.82
N SER A 125 -6.47 -7.81 22.66
CA SER A 125 -7.44 -7.42 23.71
C SER A 125 -8.65 -8.33 23.83
N THR A 126 -8.88 -9.22 22.86
CA THR A 126 -10.03 -10.12 22.84
C THR A 126 -9.72 -11.42 23.59
N ASN A 127 -10.58 -11.80 24.55
CA ASN A 127 -10.46 -13.10 25.20
C ASN A 127 -11.09 -14.21 24.33
N TRP A 128 -10.30 -14.74 23.40
CA TRP A 128 -10.70 -15.78 22.44
C TRP A 128 -11.14 -17.11 23.05
N LEU A 129 -10.77 -17.38 24.31
CA LEU A 129 -11.13 -18.62 25.00
C LEU A 129 -12.59 -18.61 25.48
N VAL A 130 -13.11 -17.43 25.85
CA VAL A 130 -14.43 -17.26 26.49
C VAL A 130 -15.31 -16.31 25.66
N CYS A 131 -15.19 -16.38 24.33
CA CYS A 131 -16.02 -15.57 23.44
C CYS A 131 -17.50 -16.00 23.46
N PRO A 132 -18.44 -15.07 23.31
CA PRO A 132 -19.82 -15.40 22.99
C PRO A 132 -19.91 -16.01 21.58
N ALA A 133 -20.96 -16.79 21.33
CA ALA A 133 -21.22 -17.35 20.00
C ALA A 133 -21.31 -16.24 18.93
N PRO A 134 -20.75 -16.42 17.73
CA PRO A 134 -20.76 -15.40 16.68
C PRO A 134 -22.18 -15.04 16.25
N ARG A 135 -22.50 -13.75 16.31
CA ARG A 135 -23.79 -13.19 15.86
C ARG A 135 -23.63 -12.17 14.74
N ALA A 136 -22.41 -11.73 14.49
CA ALA A 136 -22.07 -10.73 13.49
C ALA A 136 -20.57 -10.83 13.19
N VAL A 137 -20.15 -10.17 12.13
CA VAL A 137 -18.73 -9.89 11.86
C VAL A 137 -18.21 -8.91 12.92
N THR A 138 -17.00 -9.14 13.44
CA THR A 138 -16.46 -8.26 14.49
C THR A 138 -16.14 -6.86 13.97
N GLY A 139 -15.92 -5.94 14.91
CA GLY A 139 -15.37 -4.61 14.61
C GLY A 139 -13.96 -4.63 14.01
N LEU A 140 -13.25 -5.77 14.04
CA LEU A 140 -11.93 -5.89 13.40
C LEU A 140 -12.05 -5.71 11.88
N VAL A 141 -13.01 -6.38 11.25
CA VAL A 141 -13.20 -6.28 9.80
C VAL A 141 -13.62 -4.87 9.40
N GLN A 142 -14.53 -4.26 10.16
CA GLN A 142 -14.94 -2.87 9.95
C GLN A 142 -13.75 -1.92 10.03
N LEU A 143 -12.89 -2.10 11.04
CA LEU A 143 -11.68 -1.33 11.22
C LEU A 143 -10.77 -1.45 9.99
N VAL A 144 -10.44 -2.68 9.58
CA VAL A 144 -9.58 -2.93 8.42
C VAL A 144 -10.14 -2.29 7.15
N VAL A 145 -11.43 -2.49 6.87
CA VAL A 145 -12.10 -1.91 5.69
C VAL A 145 -12.12 -0.39 5.75
N SER A 146 -12.41 0.19 6.92
CA SER A 146 -12.46 1.66 7.09
C SER A 146 -11.10 2.32 6.90
N GLU A 147 -10.03 1.73 7.44
CA GLU A 147 -8.66 2.24 7.35
C GLU A 147 -8.13 2.15 5.91
N LEU A 148 -8.36 1.03 5.23
CA LEU A 148 -8.02 0.88 3.81
C LEU A 148 -8.82 1.85 2.93
N ARG A 149 -10.09 2.12 3.25
CA ARG A 149 -10.91 3.10 2.53
C ARG A 149 -10.40 4.52 2.73
N GLN A 150 -10.03 4.90 3.96
CA GLN A 150 -9.43 6.21 4.23
C GLN A 150 -8.11 6.39 3.45
N MET A 151 -7.24 5.37 3.47
CA MET A 151 -6.01 5.36 2.66
C MET A 151 -6.33 5.53 1.17
N GLN A 152 -7.34 4.81 0.68
CA GLN A 152 -7.79 4.88 -0.71
C GLN A 152 -8.28 6.28 -1.09
N THR A 153 -9.08 6.93 -0.23
CA THR A 153 -9.55 8.31 -0.44
C THR A 153 -8.39 9.30 -0.47
N LEU A 154 -7.41 9.16 0.41
CA LEU A 154 -6.22 10.02 0.42
C LEU A 154 -5.41 9.84 -0.87
N ALA A 155 -5.15 8.60 -1.27
CA ALA A 155 -4.34 8.31 -2.45
C ALA A 155 -5.06 8.66 -3.77
N ALA A 156 -6.38 8.52 -3.84
CA ALA A 156 -7.18 8.91 -5.01
C ALA A 156 -7.03 10.41 -5.37
N GLN A 157 -6.72 11.27 -4.40
CA GLN A 157 -6.45 12.69 -4.65
C GLN A 157 -5.18 12.91 -5.51
N LEU A 158 -4.24 11.97 -5.49
CA LEU A 158 -3.01 12.02 -6.29
C LEU A 158 -3.08 11.22 -7.59
N PHE A 159 -3.89 10.16 -7.61
CA PHE A 159 -4.03 9.25 -8.76
C PHE A 159 -5.44 9.32 -9.35
N PRO A 160 -5.88 10.49 -9.88
CA PRO A 160 -7.25 10.62 -10.41
C PRO A 160 -7.52 9.71 -11.62
N ALA A 161 -6.47 9.21 -12.27
CA ALA A 161 -6.56 8.34 -13.43
C ALA A 161 -6.62 6.84 -13.10
N GLU A 162 -6.34 6.42 -11.85
CA GLU A 162 -6.40 4.99 -11.49
C GLU A 162 -7.79 4.61 -10.98
N PRO A 163 -8.38 3.50 -11.47
CA PRO A 163 -9.68 3.06 -11.00
C PRO A 163 -9.59 2.63 -9.53
N VAL A 164 -10.34 3.34 -8.70
CA VAL A 164 -10.51 3.05 -7.28
C VAL A 164 -11.43 1.82 -7.15
N ARG A 165 -10.85 0.63 -6.90
CA ARG A 165 -11.64 -0.59 -6.68
C ARG A 165 -12.43 -0.48 -5.38
N ALA A 166 -13.73 -0.74 -5.41
CA ALA A 166 -14.56 -0.65 -4.22
C ALA A 166 -14.12 -1.67 -3.16
N LEU A 167 -13.81 -1.21 -1.94
CA LEU A 167 -13.66 -2.02 -0.73
C LEU A 167 -15.04 -2.41 -0.20
N LEU A 168 -15.79 -3.12 -1.04
CA LEU A 168 -17.12 -3.64 -0.76
C LEU A 168 -17.25 -5.04 -1.35
N PRO A 169 -17.97 -5.94 -0.67
CA PRO A 169 -18.28 -7.23 -1.25
C PRO A 169 -19.14 -7.06 -2.51
N GLN A 170 -18.60 -7.44 -3.66
CA GLN A 170 -19.29 -7.45 -4.95
C GLN A 170 -19.55 -8.89 -5.38
N GLY A 171 -20.63 -9.12 -6.13
CA GLY A 171 -21.00 -10.45 -6.62
C GLY A 171 -21.58 -11.38 -5.54
N PRO A 172 -21.66 -12.69 -5.82
CA PRO A 172 -22.11 -13.70 -4.87
C PRO A 172 -21.08 -13.94 -3.75
N PHE A 173 -21.52 -14.53 -2.63
CA PHE A 173 -20.63 -14.93 -1.55
C PHE A 173 -19.60 -15.95 -2.08
N PRO A 174 -18.29 -15.74 -1.83
CA PRO A 174 -17.27 -16.66 -2.30
C PRO A 174 -17.43 -18.03 -1.65
N ALA A 175 -17.26 -19.09 -2.44
CA ALA A 175 -17.23 -20.44 -1.92
C ALA A 175 -16.10 -20.59 -0.89
N ALA A 176 -16.31 -21.44 0.13
CA ALA A 176 -15.27 -21.78 1.09
C ALA A 176 -14.02 -22.30 0.36
N SER A 177 -12.83 -21.85 0.79
CA SER A 177 -11.57 -22.36 0.23
C SER A 177 -11.46 -23.86 0.47
N SER A 178 -10.73 -24.57 -0.40
CA SER A 178 -10.47 -26.00 -0.22
C SER A 178 -9.85 -26.30 1.15
N VAL A 179 -9.05 -25.37 1.68
CA VAL A 179 -8.50 -25.44 3.04
C VAL A 179 -9.61 -25.40 4.10
N MET A 180 -10.53 -24.44 4.02
CA MET A 180 -11.66 -24.34 4.95
C MET A 180 -12.56 -25.58 4.89
N GLN A 181 -12.79 -26.11 3.69
CA GLN A 181 -13.57 -27.34 3.49
C GLN A 181 -12.88 -28.56 4.12
N LEU A 182 -11.57 -28.69 3.97
CA LEU A 182 -10.78 -29.76 4.58
C LEU A 182 -10.84 -29.68 6.12
N VAL A 183 -10.77 -28.49 6.68
CA VAL A 183 -10.94 -28.25 8.12
C VAL A 183 -12.34 -28.70 8.59
N GLN A 184 -13.40 -28.37 7.84
CA GLN A 184 -14.76 -28.84 8.11
C GLN A 184 -14.88 -30.37 8.06
N GLN A 185 -14.25 -31.03 7.09
CA GLN A 185 -14.26 -32.49 6.98
C GLN A 185 -13.48 -33.18 8.10
N ARG A 186 -12.32 -32.63 8.50
CA ARG A 186 -11.46 -33.19 9.56
C ARG A 186 -12.16 -33.26 10.91
N THR A 187 -13.00 -32.28 11.21
CA THR A 187 -13.78 -32.23 12.45
C THR A 187 -14.89 -33.29 12.49
N ARG A 188 -15.44 -33.65 11.33
CA ARG A 188 -16.48 -34.68 11.20
C ARG A 188 -15.94 -36.11 11.21
N GLN A 189 -14.63 -36.30 10.95
CA GLN A 189 -13.96 -37.61 10.91
C GLN A 189 -12.93 -37.76 12.03
N SER A 190 -13.38 -37.80 13.28
CA SER A 190 -12.55 -38.20 14.42
C SER A 190 -12.35 -39.72 14.44
N ASN A 191 -11.46 -40.27 13.58
CA ASN A 191 -10.75 -41.56 13.79
C ASN A 191 -9.88 -41.99 12.58
N SER A 192 -8.88 -41.20 12.17
CA SER A 192 -7.85 -41.75 11.28
C SER A 192 -6.49 -41.10 11.52
N SER A 193 -5.52 -41.94 11.86
CA SER A 193 -4.15 -41.65 12.29
C SER A 193 -3.23 -41.22 11.13
N SER A 194 -3.57 -40.14 10.43
CA SER A 194 -2.78 -39.62 9.29
C SER A 194 -2.32 -38.16 9.47
N SER A 195 -2.02 -37.75 10.72
CA SER A 195 -1.66 -36.37 11.07
C SER A 195 -0.29 -35.91 10.55
N ALA A 196 0.64 -36.82 10.24
CA ALA A 196 1.99 -36.47 9.77
C ALA A 196 2.05 -36.25 8.25
N ILE A 197 1.46 -37.16 7.46
CA ILE A 197 1.49 -37.12 5.98
C ILE A 197 0.67 -35.93 5.43
N THR A 198 -0.37 -35.52 6.16
CA THR A 198 -1.24 -34.39 5.76
C THR A 198 -0.67 -33.02 6.09
N LYS A 199 0.13 -32.90 7.17
CA LYS A 199 0.87 -31.67 7.48
C LYS A 199 1.91 -31.34 6.40
N ASP A 200 2.57 -32.36 5.83
CA ASP A 200 3.49 -32.18 4.71
C ASP A 200 2.76 -31.75 3.42
N LEU A 201 1.57 -32.26 3.14
CA LEU A 201 0.77 -31.80 2.00
C LEU A 201 0.27 -30.36 2.18
N GLN A 202 -0.23 -29.99 3.38
CA GLN A 202 -0.63 -28.61 3.66
C GLN A 202 0.57 -27.64 3.57
N ARG A 203 1.77 -28.07 3.99
CA ARG A 203 3.02 -27.31 3.85
C ARG A 203 3.50 -27.20 2.40
N MET A 204 3.20 -28.20 1.55
CA MET A 204 3.47 -28.13 0.11
C MET A 204 2.54 -27.16 -0.63
N PHE A 205 1.33 -26.89 -0.11
CA PHE A 205 0.42 -25.86 -0.66
C PHE A 205 0.63 -24.46 -0.05
N THR A 206 1.35 -24.35 1.07
CA THR A 206 1.94 -23.07 1.53
C THR A 206 3.14 -22.73 0.65
N ARG A 207 2.88 -22.35 -0.61
CA ARG A 207 3.92 -21.86 -1.51
C ARG A 207 4.55 -20.62 -0.87
N LYS A 208 5.86 -20.71 -0.62
CA LYS A 208 6.71 -19.61 -0.16
C LYS A 208 6.46 -18.39 -1.04
N ILE A 209 5.75 -17.41 -0.48
CA ILE A 209 5.36 -16.18 -1.16
C ILE A 209 6.65 -15.44 -1.53
N SER A 210 7.05 -15.48 -2.80
CA SER A 210 8.18 -14.70 -3.29
C SER A 210 7.76 -13.23 -3.31
N PHE A 211 8.38 -12.42 -2.44
CA PHE A 211 8.27 -10.98 -2.47
C PHE A 211 9.11 -10.44 -3.62
N GLY A 212 8.56 -10.49 -4.83
CA GLY A 212 9.08 -9.71 -5.94
C GLY A 212 8.67 -8.26 -5.76
N ALA A 213 9.62 -7.39 -5.41
CA ALA A 213 9.49 -5.97 -5.68
C ALA A 213 9.34 -5.84 -7.20
N SER A 214 8.10 -5.81 -7.68
CA SER A 214 7.84 -5.49 -9.08
C SER A 214 8.29 -4.05 -9.29
N GLU A 215 9.30 -3.87 -10.14
CA GLU A 215 9.79 -2.59 -10.66
C GLU A 215 8.72 -1.92 -11.54
N GLY A 216 7.51 -1.76 -10.99
CA GLY A 216 6.40 -1.05 -11.57
C GLY A 216 6.19 0.27 -10.84
N LYS A 217 5.67 1.27 -11.55
CA LYS A 217 5.16 2.52 -10.94
C LYS A 217 4.25 2.14 -9.77
N ALA A 218 4.43 2.78 -8.62
CA ALA A 218 3.60 2.52 -7.44
C ALA A 218 2.13 2.82 -7.75
N THR A 219 1.35 1.76 -7.97
CA THR A 219 -0.10 1.84 -8.22
C THR A 219 -0.84 1.86 -6.89
N LEU A 220 -2.02 2.49 -6.86
CA LEU A 220 -2.90 2.51 -5.70
C LEU A 220 -3.23 1.09 -5.23
N ALA A 221 -3.55 0.20 -6.17
CA ALA A 221 -3.84 -1.19 -5.87
C ALA A 221 -2.61 -1.93 -5.29
N GLY A 222 -1.39 -1.63 -5.78
CA GLY A 222 -0.16 -2.18 -5.22
C GLY A 222 0.10 -1.70 -3.79
N MET A 223 -0.14 -0.42 -3.50
CA MET A 223 -0.04 0.14 -2.15
C MET A 223 -1.05 -0.51 -1.19
N LEU A 224 -2.32 -0.62 -1.59
CA LEU A 224 -3.37 -1.27 -0.79
C LEU A 224 -3.05 -2.75 -0.54
N THR A 225 -2.54 -3.45 -1.55
CA THR A 225 -2.09 -4.85 -1.43
C THR A 225 -0.98 -4.98 -0.38
N HIS A 226 0.00 -4.08 -0.41
CA HIS A 226 1.12 -4.10 0.55
C HIS A 226 0.63 -3.90 1.99
N VAL A 227 -0.19 -2.86 2.22
CA VAL A 227 -0.76 -2.55 3.55
C VAL A 227 -1.63 -3.70 4.05
N THR A 228 -2.48 -4.26 3.18
CA THR A 228 -3.31 -5.43 3.51
C THR A 228 -2.47 -6.64 3.91
N LYS A 229 -1.42 -6.98 3.14
CA LYS A 229 -0.56 -8.13 3.45
C LYS A 229 0.14 -7.98 4.80
N LEU A 230 0.61 -6.77 5.16
CA LEU A 230 1.24 -6.54 6.46
C LEU A 230 0.24 -6.62 7.62
N ALA A 231 -0.98 -6.10 7.44
CA ALA A 231 -2.04 -6.22 8.43
C ALA A 231 -2.45 -7.68 8.68
N LEU A 232 -2.62 -8.47 7.62
CA LEU A 232 -2.96 -9.90 7.72
C LEU A 232 -1.83 -10.72 8.35
N LYS A 233 -0.57 -10.44 8.01
CA LYS A 233 0.57 -11.06 8.69
C LYS A 233 0.59 -10.74 10.19
N THR A 234 0.27 -9.51 10.56
CA THR A 234 0.17 -9.13 11.97
C THR A 234 -0.95 -9.90 12.67
N MET A 235 -2.15 -9.96 12.07
CA MET A 235 -3.25 -10.78 12.58
C MET A 235 -2.86 -12.24 12.77
N LEU A 236 -2.11 -12.81 11.81
CA LEU A 236 -1.61 -14.18 11.88
C LEU A 236 -0.70 -14.41 13.10
N GLU A 237 0.24 -13.50 13.35
CA GLU A 237 1.13 -13.61 14.52
C GLU A 237 0.37 -13.52 15.84
N GLU A 238 -0.62 -12.62 15.94
CA GLU A 238 -1.48 -12.53 17.13
C GLU A 238 -2.31 -13.81 17.34
N VAL A 239 -2.83 -14.39 16.26
CA VAL A 239 -3.55 -15.67 16.31
C VAL A 239 -2.63 -16.80 16.75
N ARG A 240 -1.35 -16.81 16.34
CA ARG A 240 -0.37 -17.84 16.74
C ARG A 240 -0.14 -17.88 18.25
N VAL A 241 -0.17 -16.73 18.92
CA VAL A 241 0.07 -16.63 20.37
C VAL A 241 -1.21 -16.73 21.21
N ALA A 242 -2.39 -16.52 20.61
CA ALA A 242 -3.68 -16.66 21.29
C ALA A 242 -4.07 -18.13 21.54
N THR A 243 -5.05 -18.36 22.42
CA THR A 243 -5.71 -19.67 22.64
C THR A 243 -7.21 -19.49 22.42
N PHE A 244 -7.82 -20.38 21.66
CA PHE A 244 -9.22 -20.25 21.23
C PHE A 244 -10.12 -21.30 21.87
N GLY A 245 -11.32 -20.88 22.26
CA GLY A 245 -12.45 -21.78 22.48
C GLY A 245 -13.26 -21.93 21.20
N CYS A 246 -14.26 -22.82 21.21
CA CYS A 246 -15.14 -23.08 20.06
C CYS A 246 -15.73 -21.79 19.46
N ALA A 247 -16.37 -20.96 20.28
CA ALA A 247 -16.96 -19.70 19.82
C ALA A 247 -15.92 -18.70 19.27
N GLY A 248 -14.71 -18.66 19.85
CA GLY A 248 -13.62 -17.80 19.36
C GLY A 248 -13.11 -18.26 17.99
N PHE A 249 -12.94 -19.57 17.79
CA PHE A 249 -12.59 -20.15 16.51
C PHE A 249 -13.65 -19.85 15.43
N GLN A 250 -14.92 -20.03 15.78
CA GLN A 250 -16.05 -19.71 14.91
C GLN A 250 -16.11 -18.22 14.54
N GLN A 251 -15.75 -17.33 15.47
CA GLN A 251 -15.70 -15.89 15.17
C GLN A 251 -14.57 -15.57 14.17
N VAL A 252 -13.39 -16.17 14.33
CA VAL A 252 -12.30 -16.03 13.36
C VAL A 252 -12.71 -16.60 11.99
N GLN A 253 -13.46 -17.70 11.94
CA GLN A 253 -14.01 -18.25 10.70
C GLN A 253 -14.88 -17.22 9.97
N VAL A 254 -15.83 -16.58 10.68
CA VAL A 254 -16.72 -15.55 10.13
C VAL A 254 -15.92 -14.33 9.65
N ASP A 255 -15.02 -13.80 10.48
CA ASP A 255 -14.22 -12.62 10.13
C ASP A 255 -13.31 -12.87 8.93
N CYS A 256 -12.62 -14.02 8.89
CA CYS A 256 -11.78 -14.39 7.74
C CYS A 256 -12.61 -14.60 6.47
N SER A 257 -13.85 -15.07 6.57
CA SER A 257 -14.74 -15.24 5.41
C SER A 257 -15.18 -13.88 4.86
N MET A 258 -15.52 -12.94 5.73
CA MET A 258 -15.83 -11.57 5.33
C MET A 258 -14.60 -10.86 4.74
N LEU A 259 -13.42 -11.01 5.36
CA LEU A 259 -12.17 -10.44 4.85
C LEU A 259 -11.80 -10.99 3.47
N ARG A 260 -12.03 -12.29 3.19
CA ARG A 260 -11.86 -12.84 1.84
C ARG A 260 -12.73 -12.09 0.85
N TRP A 261 -14.00 -11.90 1.18
CA TRP A 261 -14.95 -11.26 0.28
C TRP A 261 -14.64 -9.78 0.00
N VAL A 262 -14.11 -9.05 0.99
CA VAL A 262 -13.80 -7.62 0.83
C VAL A 262 -12.40 -7.38 0.26
N LEU A 263 -11.37 -8.11 0.74
CA LEU A 263 -9.98 -7.78 0.43
C LEU A 263 -9.51 -8.36 -0.90
N ALA A 264 -9.91 -9.60 -1.23
CA ALA A 264 -9.45 -10.30 -2.43
C ALA A 264 -9.67 -9.48 -3.73
N PRO A 265 -10.88 -8.93 -4.00
CA PRO A 265 -11.12 -8.17 -5.23
C PRO A 265 -10.33 -6.86 -5.31
N THR A 266 -9.93 -6.31 -4.16
CA THR A 266 -9.21 -5.03 -4.08
C THR A 266 -7.69 -5.15 -4.19
N SER A 267 -7.16 -6.36 -4.04
CA SER A 267 -5.74 -6.67 -4.14
C SER A 267 -5.30 -6.86 -5.59
N ASN A 268 -4.05 -6.52 -5.90
CA ASN A 268 -3.38 -6.94 -7.14
C ASN A 268 -2.85 -8.38 -7.03
N ASP A 269 -2.66 -8.86 -5.82
CA ASP A 269 -2.17 -10.21 -5.49
C ASP A 269 -3.24 -10.89 -4.65
N GLU A 270 -4.32 -11.29 -5.32
CA GLU A 270 -5.48 -11.94 -4.70
C GLU A 270 -5.07 -13.26 -4.04
N GLU A 271 -4.29 -14.08 -4.75
CA GLU A 271 -3.83 -15.38 -4.26
C GLU A 271 -3.04 -15.26 -2.95
N ALA A 272 -2.13 -14.29 -2.82
CA ALA A 272 -1.39 -14.12 -1.56
C ALA A 272 -2.27 -13.63 -0.41
N VAL A 273 -3.30 -12.82 -0.68
CA VAL A 273 -4.26 -12.38 0.34
C VAL A 273 -5.09 -13.57 0.82
N LEU A 274 -5.60 -14.38 -0.11
CA LEU A 274 -6.34 -15.60 0.20
C LEU A 274 -5.48 -16.60 0.97
N ALA A 275 -4.22 -16.79 0.57
CA ALA A 275 -3.29 -17.68 1.26
C ALA A 275 -3.01 -17.22 2.71
N LEU A 276 -2.83 -15.92 2.95
CA LEU A 276 -2.67 -15.39 4.32
C LEU A 276 -3.93 -15.62 5.17
N LEU A 277 -5.13 -15.47 4.60
CA LEU A 277 -6.39 -15.73 5.30
C LEU A 277 -6.61 -17.23 5.58
N ASP A 278 -6.15 -18.11 4.69
CA ASP A 278 -6.12 -19.56 4.93
C ASP A 278 -5.13 -19.91 6.05
N GLU A 279 -3.92 -19.32 6.05
CA GLU A 279 -2.93 -19.51 7.12
C GLU A 279 -3.45 -19.03 8.49
N ILE A 280 -4.12 -17.88 8.56
CA ILE A 280 -4.76 -17.38 9.79
C ILE A 280 -5.77 -18.41 10.31
N PHE A 281 -6.61 -18.94 9.42
CA PHE A 281 -7.65 -19.90 9.82
C PHE A 281 -7.07 -21.23 10.28
N ILE A 282 -6.06 -21.78 9.58
CA ILE A 282 -5.33 -22.98 10.00
C ILE A 282 -4.65 -22.74 11.36
N SER A 283 -3.98 -21.61 11.53
CA SER A 283 -3.32 -21.28 12.79
C SER A 283 -4.33 -21.16 13.94
N CYS A 284 -5.53 -20.64 13.69
CA CYS A 284 -6.59 -20.58 14.68
C CYS A 284 -7.07 -21.99 15.07
N GLN A 285 -7.24 -22.90 14.10
CA GLN A 285 -7.56 -24.31 14.37
C GLN A 285 -6.50 -24.96 15.26
N ASP A 286 -5.21 -24.81 14.93
CA ASP A 286 -4.10 -25.39 15.69
C ASP A 286 -4.01 -24.86 17.14
N ARG A 287 -4.56 -23.67 17.38
CA ARG A 287 -4.58 -23.00 18.69
C ARG A 287 -5.93 -23.12 19.41
N CYS A 288 -6.89 -23.84 18.84
CA CYS A 288 -8.21 -24.03 19.41
C CYS A 288 -8.29 -25.30 20.27
N LEU A 289 -8.90 -25.21 21.44
CA LEU A 289 -9.10 -26.36 22.33
C LEU A 289 -10.23 -27.28 21.87
N ASP A 290 -11.26 -26.72 21.25
CA ASP A 290 -12.43 -27.43 20.73
C ASP A 290 -12.84 -26.79 19.40
N CYS A 291 -12.23 -27.27 18.32
CA CYS A 291 -12.41 -26.73 16.99
C CYS A 291 -13.69 -27.30 16.38
N VAL A 292 -14.82 -26.60 16.51
CA VAL A 292 -16.07 -26.93 15.79
C VAL A 292 -16.40 -25.82 14.78
N PRO A 293 -16.21 -26.05 13.47
CA PRO A 293 -16.52 -25.06 12.46
C PRO A 293 -18.03 -24.83 12.35
N MET A 294 -18.40 -23.58 12.09
CA MET A 294 -19.77 -23.22 11.73
C MET A 294 -20.11 -23.79 10.35
N GLU A 295 -21.38 -24.15 10.16
CA GLU A 295 -21.92 -24.52 8.86
C GLU A 295 -21.84 -23.33 7.90
N GLN A 296 -21.45 -23.60 6.64
CA GLN A 296 -21.24 -22.56 5.63
C GLN A 296 -22.44 -21.61 5.44
N PRO A 297 -23.71 -22.09 5.41
CA PRO A 297 -24.86 -21.20 5.25
C PRO A 297 -25.03 -20.20 6.40
N VAL A 298 -24.60 -20.55 7.62
CA VAL A 298 -24.66 -19.64 8.77
C VAL A 298 -23.60 -18.55 8.63
N VAL A 299 -22.38 -18.92 8.22
CA VAL A 299 -21.31 -17.96 7.96
C VAL A 299 -21.68 -17.00 6.83
N GLU A 300 -22.24 -17.53 5.75
CA GLU A 300 -22.75 -16.74 4.62
C GLU A 300 -23.83 -15.75 5.06
N ALA A 301 -24.82 -16.19 5.84
CA ALA A 301 -25.88 -15.31 6.35
C ALA A 301 -25.33 -14.15 7.21
N LEU A 302 -24.33 -14.42 8.06
CA LEU A 302 -23.67 -13.38 8.87
C LEU A 302 -22.88 -12.39 8.01
N CYS A 303 -22.16 -12.88 7.00
CA CYS A 303 -21.40 -12.03 6.08
C CYS A 303 -22.32 -11.19 5.17
N GLU A 304 -23.44 -11.75 4.70
CA GLU A 304 -24.42 -11.03 3.90
C GLU A 304 -25.11 -9.91 4.70
N SER A 305 -25.47 -10.19 5.97
CA SER A 305 -25.99 -9.16 6.87
C SER A 305 -24.98 -8.02 7.07
N GLU A 306 -23.70 -8.36 7.19
CA GLU A 306 -22.64 -7.36 7.32
C GLU A 306 -22.45 -6.55 6.02
N ARG A 307 -22.50 -7.21 4.86
CA ARG A 307 -22.46 -6.55 3.55
C ARG A 307 -23.57 -5.52 3.43
N GLN A 308 -24.81 -5.86 3.76
CA GLN A 308 -25.94 -4.93 3.73
C GLN A 308 -25.67 -3.70 4.61
N ARG A 309 -25.12 -3.90 5.81
CA ARG A 309 -24.76 -2.81 6.71
C ARG A 309 -23.67 -1.91 6.13
N LEU A 310 -22.64 -2.48 5.50
CA LEU A 310 -21.59 -1.72 4.82
C LEU A 310 -22.14 -0.93 3.63
N LEU A 311 -23.08 -1.49 2.87
CA LEU A 311 -23.75 -0.79 1.77
C LEU A 311 -24.61 0.38 2.27
N LEU A 312 -25.35 0.19 3.36
CA LEU A 312 -26.14 1.26 3.98
C LEU A 312 -25.28 2.38 4.56
N SER A 313 -24.08 2.08 5.05
CA SER A 313 -23.14 3.11 5.54
C SER A 313 -22.56 4.02 4.45
N LEU A 314 -22.84 3.71 3.18
CA LEU A 314 -22.36 4.46 2.01
C LEU A 314 -23.46 5.25 1.28
N ALA A 315 -24.73 5.01 1.62
CA ALA A 315 -25.88 5.76 1.12
C ALA A 315 -26.15 6.98 2.02
#